data_AF-A0A979FVW8-F1
#
_entry.id   AF-A0A979FVW8-F1
#
_cell.length_a   1.000
_cell.length_b   1.000
_cell.length_c   1.000
_cell.angle_alpha   90.00
_cell.angle_beta   90.00
_cell.angle_gamma   90.00
#
_symmetry.space_group_name_H-M   'P 1'
#
loop_
_entity.id
_entity.type
_entity.pdbx_description
1 polymer ?
#
loop_
_entity_poly.entity_id
_entity_poly.type
_entity_poly.pdbx_seq_one_letter_code
_entity_poly.pdbx_strand_id
1 'polypeptide(L)'
;MATATLECDICTEEFDSGNHKPLCLNCGHTFCLTCIMELTTLSDICICPKCKKETAQDIDKILVNYALIPSENKPYQRLPLLPSETPCLQHHKALDYLCVDCIELACFKCIRSTHATHEIEAIDDLFNGDEGVVNSMGKIQTKMQDKISGLKNLAMIFNDFSSWIDDVINVKNDLDEWKEALQVQIISADKNFQVWKDSVSNADEKKRLEFMEILRRLKLKPAVHSKLPEITAKLGAVVNKSRSLKMPSNPHNLLPDGQPWTVTNSDEGERAVRSLLNNRKPSRLVVMSLHTDPIPRLGELLERIVANDTGDLSVVDLSYFWRPQNHADPTSGRFIKKFGCWLSALYGSPYEVLNYMRQRRRKPRMFGLRFENSHALDYCIGNKLPACEDVCCVRGVPYNTRLKGVPYSLGTTLKDLGWKISRWHFPHLEDGDLDWVCKILEPFKDCSLSLVIPSDHLTGLGSRRLVEMFPNAKYIYCDPRPKLPTSASSQASTSAEDAVPQWCLSRSKFTELTTDLILQWVNNAASK
;
A
#
# COMPACT_ATOMS: atom_id res chain seq x y z
N MET A 1 -33.61 -32.41 -2.73
CA MET A 1 -32.42 -32.78 -3.54
C MET A 1 -32.39 -34.29 -3.60
N ALA A 2 -32.46 -34.88 -4.79
CA ALA A 2 -32.41 -36.34 -4.94
C ALA A 2 -30.95 -36.81 -4.90
N THR A 3 -30.63 -37.70 -3.97
CA THR A 3 -29.36 -38.44 -3.94
C THR A 3 -29.33 -39.38 -5.15
N ALA A 4 -28.37 -39.21 -6.06
CA ALA A 4 -28.20 -40.12 -7.18
C ALA A 4 -27.64 -41.46 -6.66
N THR A 5 -28.37 -42.55 -6.87
CA THR A 5 -27.96 -43.92 -6.55
C THR A 5 -27.15 -44.50 -7.71
N LEU A 6 -26.10 -45.28 -7.42
CA LEU A 6 -25.23 -45.93 -8.42
C LEU A 6 -25.79 -47.27 -8.93
N GLU A 7 -27.04 -47.58 -8.56
CA GLU A 7 -27.73 -48.82 -8.85
C GLU A 7 -29.09 -48.52 -9.50
N CYS A 8 -29.56 -49.46 -10.33
CA CYS A 8 -30.85 -49.38 -10.99
C CYS A 8 -32.00 -49.61 -10.00
N ASP A 9 -32.97 -48.70 -9.94
CA ASP A 9 -34.11 -48.82 -9.02
C ASP A 9 -35.09 -49.98 -9.32
N ILE A 10 -34.91 -50.71 -10.43
CA ILE A 10 -35.77 -51.83 -10.83
C ILE A 10 -35.12 -53.17 -10.50
N CYS A 11 -33.92 -53.43 -11.03
CA CYS A 11 -33.21 -54.68 -10.80
C CYS A 11 -32.24 -54.62 -9.62
N THR A 12 -32.01 -53.44 -9.02
CA THR A 12 -31.06 -53.19 -7.91
C THR A 12 -29.60 -53.55 -8.22
N GLU A 13 -29.27 -53.77 -9.50
CA GLU A 13 -27.90 -54.01 -9.95
C GLU A 13 -27.16 -52.69 -10.18
N GLU A 14 -25.85 -52.70 -9.95
CA GLU A 14 -24.96 -51.57 -10.23
C GLU A 14 -24.95 -51.25 -11.73
N PHE A 15 -24.91 -49.96 -12.05
CA PHE A 15 -24.81 -49.55 -13.44
C PHE A 15 -23.45 -49.94 -14.05
N ASP A 16 -23.41 -50.32 -15.32
CA ASP A 16 -22.16 -50.67 -16.00
C ASP A 16 -22.11 -50.08 -17.43
N SER A 17 -21.02 -50.31 -18.15
CA SER A 17 -20.89 -49.87 -19.55
C SER A 17 -21.52 -50.86 -20.56
N GLY A 18 -21.95 -52.02 -20.09
CA GLY A 18 -22.54 -53.12 -20.86
C GLY A 18 -24.06 -53.15 -20.77
N ASN A 19 -24.60 -54.22 -20.18
CA ASN A 19 -26.05 -54.48 -20.16
C ASN A 19 -26.77 -53.68 -19.07
N HIS A 20 -26.09 -53.28 -18.00
CA HIS A 20 -26.66 -52.40 -16.97
C HIS A 20 -26.38 -50.92 -17.27
N LYS A 21 -26.33 -50.54 -18.54
CA LYS A 21 -26.05 -49.16 -18.96
C LYS A 21 -27.14 -48.19 -18.50
N PRO A 22 -26.82 -47.12 -17.74
CA PRO A 22 -27.80 -46.19 -17.19
C PRO A 22 -28.39 -45.29 -18.28
N LEU A 23 -29.66 -45.48 -18.60
CA LEU A 23 -30.40 -44.71 -19.59
C LEU A 23 -31.36 -43.73 -18.91
N CYS A 24 -31.26 -42.46 -19.26
CA CYS A 24 -32.07 -41.37 -18.72
C CYS A 24 -33.29 -41.10 -19.60
N LEU A 25 -34.49 -41.38 -19.07
CA LEU A 25 -35.75 -41.09 -19.75
C LEU A 25 -35.99 -39.58 -19.82
N ASN A 26 -36.91 -39.13 -20.70
CA ASN A 26 -37.26 -37.70 -20.87
C ASN A 26 -37.78 -37.03 -19.58
N CYS A 27 -38.23 -37.82 -18.61
CA CYS A 27 -38.65 -37.33 -17.30
C CYS A 27 -37.49 -37.09 -16.31
N GLY A 28 -36.26 -37.46 -16.66
CA GLY A 28 -35.05 -37.33 -15.84
C GLY A 28 -34.74 -38.52 -14.93
N HIS A 29 -35.59 -39.55 -14.88
CA HIS A 29 -35.30 -40.78 -14.13
C HIS A 29 -34.42 -41.72 -14.96
N THR A 30 -33.50 -42.40 -14.27
CA THR A 30 -32.51 -43.28 -14.90
C THR A 30 -32.73 -44.74 -14.50
N PHE A 31 -32.72 -45.64 -15.48
CA PHE A 31 -32.81 -47.09 -15.29
C PHE A 31 -31.82 -47.79 -16.23
N CYS A 32 -31.47 -49.04 -15.95
CA CYS A 32 -30.50 -49.74 -16.78
C CYS A 32 -31.10 -50.18 -18.13
N LEU A 33 -30.25 -50.34 -19.15
CA LEU A 33 -30.63 -50.71 -20.51
C LEU A 33 -31.51 -51.97 -20.54
N THR A 34 -31.12 -53.03 -19.83
CA THR A 34 -31.91 -54.27 -19.75
C THR A 34 -33.33 -54.01 -19.24
N CYS A 35 -33.49 -53.25 -18.15
CA CYS A 35 -34.81 -52.97 -17.60
C CYS A 35 -35.66 -52.07 -18.52
N ILE A 36 -35.05 -51.12 -19.23
CA ILE A 36 -35.79 -50.30 -20.21
C ILE A 36 -36.20 -51.14 -21.42
N MET A 37 -35.33 -52.03 -21.89
CA MET A 37 -35.67 -52.96 -22.98
C MET A 37 -36.87 -53.82 -22.58
N GLU A 38 -36.84 -54.47 -21.41
CA GLU A 38 -37.96 -55.29 -20.92
C GLU A 38 -39.30 -54.53 -20.79
N LEU A 39 -39.24 -53.27 -20.33
CA LEU A 39 -40.42 -52.40 -20.25
C LEU A 39 -40.96 -51.99 -21.62
N THR A 40 -40.10 -51.95 -22.64
CA THR A 40 -40.46 -51.56 -24.01
C THR A 40 -40.86 -52.77 -24.87
N THR A 41 -40.42 -54.00 -24.54
CA THR A 41 -40.88 -55.22 -25.23
C THR A 41 -42.37 -55.51 -25.00
N LEU A 42 -42.96 -54.93 -23.95
CA LEU A 42 -44.38 -55.10 -23.61
C LEU A 42 -45.29 -54.05 -24.29
N SER A 43 -44.74 -52.94 -24.79
CA SER A 43 -45.46 -51.88 -25.51
C SER A 43 -44.50 -50.95 -26.25
N ASP A 44 -44.85 -50.49 -27.46
CA ASP A 44 -44.06 -49.53 -28.27
C ASP A 44 -43.84 -48.15 -27.60
N ILE A 45 -44.36 -47.94 -26.38
CA ILE A 45 -44.22 -46.73 -25.57
C ILE A 45 -43.63 -47.14 -24.22
N CYS A 46 -42.49 -46.55 -23.85
CA CYS A 46 -41.88 -46.79 -22.54
C CYS A 46 -42.53 -45.87 -21.49
N ILE A 47 -43.11 -46.45 -20.44
CA ILE A 47 -43.70 -45.70 -19.31
C ILE A 47 -42.73 -45.72 -18.13
N CYS A 48 -42.34 -44.55 -17.64
CA CYS A 48 -41.44 -44.45 -16.48
C CYS A 48 -42.08 -45.08 -15.23
N PRO A 49 -41.44 -46.08 -14.59
CA PRO A 49 -42.00 -46.72 -13.39
C PRO A 49 -42.16 -45.78 -12.18
N LYS A 50 -41.31 -44.74 -12.09
CA LYS A 50 -41.33 -43.78 -10.97
C LYS A 50 -42.42 -42.71 -11.10
N CYS A 51 -42.59 -42.14 -12.28
CA CYS A 51 -43.49 -40.98 -12.47
C CYS A 51 -44.61 -41.20 -13.49
N LYS A 52 -44.69 -42.39 -14.09
CA LYS A 52 -45.70 -42.80 -15.08
C LYS A 52 -45.76 -41.93 -16.34
N LYS A 53 -44.73 -41.12 -16.60
CA LYS A 53 -44.60 -40.32 -17.83
C LYS A 53 -44.15 -41.21 -18.98
N GLU A 54 -44.83 -41.06 -20.11
CA GLU A 54 -44.51 -41.75 -21.37
C GLU A 54 -43.26 -41.15 -22.02
N THR A 55 -42.43 -42.02 -22.57
CA THR A 55 -41.27 -41.68 -23.38
C THR A 55 -41.43 -42.40 -24.72
N ALA A 56 -41.82 -41.66 -25.75
CA ALA A 56 -41.90 -42.12 -27.12
C ALA A 56 -40.58 -41.84 -27.84
N GLN A 57 -39.58 -42.68 -27.60
CA GLN A 57 -38.27 -42.56 -28.25
C GLN A 57 -37.66 -43.94 -28.44
N ASP A 58 -37.05 -44.14 -29.60
CA ASP A 58 -36.28 -45.34 -29.93
C ASP A 58 -35.17 -45.56 -28.88
N ILE A 59 -34.98 -46.80 -28.41
CA ILE A 59 -34.07 -47.13 -27.31
C ILE A 59 -32.64 -46.67 -27.62
N ASP A 60 -32.23 -46.79 -28.88
CA ASP A 60 -30.92 -46.36 -29.37
C ASP A 60 -30.69 -44.84 -29.29
N LYS A 61 -31.76 -44.07 -29.08
CA LYS A 61 -31.73 -42.60 -28.99
C LYS A 61 -31.90 -42.08 -27.57
N ILE A 62 -32.05 -42.95 -26.57
CA ILE A 62 -32.14 -42.54 -25.16
C ILE A 62 -30.75 -42.18 -24.63
N LEU A 63 -30.64 -41.06 -23.92
CA LEU A 63 -29.35 -40.56 -23.42
C LEU A 63 -28.80 -41.45 -22.31
N VAL A 64 -27.51 -41.78 -22.42
CA VAL A 64 -26.78 -42.54 -21.39
C VAL A 64 -26.23 -41.59 -20.33
N ASN A 65 -26.48 -41.87 -19.05
CA ASN A 65 -25.92 -41.12 -17.94
C ASN A 65 -24.59 -41.74 -17.48
N TYR A 66 -23.52 -41.44 -18.20
CA TYR A 66 -22.18 -41.99 -17.93
C TYR A 66 -21.63 -41.66 -16.53
N ALA A 67 -22.17 -40.64 -15.84
CA ALA A 67 -21.75 -40.30 -14.48
C ALA A 67 -22.16 -41.34 -13.41
N LEU A 68 -23.08 -42.26 -13.75
CA LEU A 68 -23.54 -43.32 -12.85
C LEU A 68 -22.82 -44.66 -13.06
N ILE A 69 -22.01 -44.80 -14.11
CA ILE A 69 -21.22 -46.01 -14.37
C ILE A 69 -19.97 -45.96 -13.47
N PRO A 70 -19.79 -46.90 -12.52
CA PRO A 70 -18.56 -47.04 -11.77
C PRO A 70 -17.42 -47.31 -12.76
N SER A 71 -16.43 -46.42 -12.81
CA SER A 71 -15.27 -46.64 -13.68
C SER A 71 -14.42 -47.77 -13.10
N GLU A 72 -14.16 -48.84 -13.86
CA GLU A 72 -13.13 -49.86 -13.53
C GLU A 72 -11.70 -49.29 -13.53
N ASN A 73 -11.54 -48.01 -13.89
CA ASN A 73 -10.41 -47.25 -13.41
C ASN A 73 -10.53 -47.18 -11.89
N LYS A 74 -9.72 -48.00 -11.22
CA LYS A 74 -9.30 -47.87 -9.82
C LYS A 74 -9.53 -46.43 -9.40
N PRO A 75 -10.19 -46.16 -8.24
CA PRO A 75 -10.27 -44.79 -7.77
C PRO A 75 -8.88 -44.22 -7.95
N TYR A 76 -8.78 -43.05 -8.57
CA TYR A 76 -7.69 -42.16 -8.26
C TYR A 76 -7.78 -41.97 -6.73
N GLN A 77 -7.26 -42.95 -5.97
CA GLN A 77 -6.20 -42.65 -5.06
C GLN A 77 -5.34 -41.72 -5.90
N ARG A 78 -5.53 -40.42 -5.67
CA ARG A 78 -4.40 -39.67 -5.17
C ARG A 78 -3.65 -40.67 -4.30
N LEU A 79 -2.65 -41.34 -4.89
CA LEU A 79 -1.39 -41.53 -4.20
C LEU A 79 -1.30 -40.27 -3.37
N PRO A 80 -1.30 -40.35 -2.03
CA PRO A 80 -1.01 -39.17 -1.24
C PRO A 80 0.26 -38.64 -1.87
N LEU A 81 0.12 -37.61 -2.72
CA LEU A 81 1.21 -36.79 -3.15
C LEU A 81 1.66 -36.36 -1.79
N LEU A 82 2.79 -36.90 -1.34
CA LEU A 82 3.35 -36.67 -0.03
C LEU A 82 3.07 -35.20 0.22
N PRO A 83 2.13 -34.84 1.13
CA PRO A 83 1.48 -33.54 1.09
C PRO A 83 2.60 -32.55 0.91
N SER A 84 2.55 -31.70 -0.14
CA SER A 84 3.55 -30.65 -0.29
C SER A 84 3.71 -30.09 1.12
N GLU A 85 4.89 -30.27 1.74
CA GLU A 85 4.99 -30.28 3.21
C GLU A 85 4.48 -28.97 3.84
N THR A 86 4.23 -27.97 2.98
CA THR A 86 3.48 -26.76 3.25
C THR A 86 2.23 -26.64 2.33
N PRO A 87 1.01 -26.57 2.88
CA PRO A 87 -0.15 -26.09 2.13
C PRO A 87 -0.02 -24.58 1.90
N CYS A 88 -0.82 -24.02 0.97
CA CYS A 88 -0.88 -22.57 0.76
C CYS A 88 -1.10 -21.83 2.08
N LEU A 89 -0.19 -20.92 2.45
CA LEU A 89 -0.24 -20.21 3.74
C LEU A 89 -1.53 -19.40 3.94
N GLN A 90 -2.11 -18.88 2.85
CA GLN A 90 -3.33 -18.06 2.92
C GLN A 90 -4.61 -18.89 2.96
N HIS A 91 -4.65 -20.01 2.23
CA HIS A 91 -5.89 -20.74 1.95
C HIS A 91 -5.91 -22.17 2.48
N HIS A 92 -4.77 -22.67 2.97
CA HIS A 92 -4.57 -24.02 3.48
C HIS A 92 -4.98 -25.09 2.46
N LYS A 93 -4.74 -24.82 1.17
CA LYS A 93 -5.06 -25.68 0.03
C LYS A 93 -3.78 -26.16 -0.65
N ALA A 94 -3.91 -27.24 -1.42
CA ALA A 94 -2.84 -27.76 -2.25
C ALA A 94 -2.34 -26.73 -3.26
N LEU A 95 -1.03 -26.76 -3.49
CA LEU A 95 -0.29 -25.84 -4.35
C LEU A 95 -0.06 -26.48 -5.73
N ASP A 96 -1.16 -26.72 -6.45
CA ASP A 96 -1.16 -27.53 -7.69
C ASP A 96 -0.76 -26.76 -8.95
N TYR A 97 -0.52 -25.45 -8.84
CA TYR A 97 -0.26 -24.56 -9.98
C TYR A 97 1.07 -23.82 -9.79
N LEU A 98 1.74 -23.53 -10.89
CA LEU A 98 2.90 -22.65 -10.97
C LEU A 98 2.50 -21.34 -11.64
N CYS A 99 2.74 -20.23 -10.97
CA CYS A 99 2.72 -18.91 -11.61
C CYS A 99 4.06 -18.70 -12.31
N VAL A 100 4.07 -18.67 -13.65
CA VAL A 100 5.30 -18.53 -14.46
C VAL A 100 5.89 -17.13 -14.30
N ASP A 101 5.08 -16.10 -14.16
CA ASP A 101 5.56 -14.72 -13.93
C ASP A 101 6.19 -14.53 -12.57
N CYS A 102 5.61 -15.13 -11.54
CA CYS A 102 6.13 -15.02 -10.18
C CYS A 102 7.17 -16.08 -9.85
N ILE A 103 7.26 -17.19 -10.60
CA ILE A 103 7.98 -18.43 -10.24
C ILE A 103 7.66 -18.79 -8.79
N GLU A 104 6.38 -19.00 -8.52
CA GLU A 104 5.81 -19.32 -7.21
C GLU A 104 4.72 -20.37 -7.36
N LEU A 105 4.66 -21.31 -6.41
CA LEU A 105 3.58 -22.29 -6.33
C LEU A 105 2.32 -21.60 -5.79
N ALA A 106 1.19 -21.85 -6.43
CA ALA A 106 -0.08 -21.22 -6.13
C ALA A 106 -1.18 -22.26 -5.98
N CYS A 107 -2.13 -22.00 -5.07
CA CYS A 107 -3.37 -22.76 -5.02
C CYS A 107 -4.42 -22.18 -5.97
N PHE A 108 -5.47 -22.95 -6.26
CA PHE A 108 -6.58 -22.51 -7.12
C PHE A 108 -7.22 -21.18 -6.71
N LYS A 109 -7.22 -20.83 -5.42
CA LYS A 109 -7.74 -19.52 -4.97
C LYS A 109 -6.78 -18.37 -5.31
N CYS A 110 -5.48 -18.56 -5.10
CA CYS A 110 -4.45 -17.55 -5.38
C CYS A 110 -4.40 -17.19 -6.87
N ILE A 111 -4.51 -18.18 -7.77
CA ILE A 111 -4.49 -17.91 -9.21
C ILE A 111 -5.69 -17.07 -9.68
N ARG A 112 -6.79 -17.06 -8.94
CA ARG A 112 -7.98 -16.25 -9.24
C ARG A 112 -8.01 -14.92 -8.48
N SER A 113 -7.08 -14.71 -7.55
CA SER A 113 -6.97 -13.49 -6.76
C SER A 113 -5.63 -12.81 -7.02
N THR A 114 -4.59 -13.19 -6.28
CA THR A 114 -3.27 -12.56 -6.28
C THR A 114 -2.52 -12.72 -7.60
N HIS A 115 -2.83 -13.74 -8.39
CA HIS A 115 -2.21 -13.99 -9.70
C HIS A 115 -3.22 -14.02 -10.85
N ALA A 116 -4.37 -13.34 -10.70
CA ALA A 116 -5.47 -13.36 -11.69
C ALA A 116 -5.07 -12.95 -13.11
N THR A 117 -4.00 -12.18 -13.26
CA THR A 117 -3.52 -11.63 -14.54
C THR A 117 -2.17 -12.19 -14.97
N HIS A 118 -1.63 -13.19 -14.26
CA HIS A 118 -0.32 -13.77 -14.56
C HIS A 118 -0.45 -15.06 -15.37
N GLU A 119 0.62 -15.43 -16.08
CA GLU A 119 0.73 -16.72 -16.78
C GLU A 119 0.80 -17.86 -15.76
N ILE A 120 -0.18 -18.78 -15.80
CA ILE A 120 -0.33 -19.91 -14.87
C ILE A 120 -0.23 -21.21 -15.65
N GLU A 121 0.58 -22.14 -15.14
CA GLU A 121 0.71 -23.52 -15.65
C GLU A 121 0.34 -24.51 -14.54
N ALA A 122 -0.42 -25.55 -14.85
CA ALA A 122 -0.66 -26.63 -13.89
C ALA A 122 0.58 -27.51 -13.78
N ILE A 123 0.92 -27.94 -12.57
CA ILE A 123 2.16 -28.72 -12.36
C ILE A 123 2.11 -30.04 -13.12
N ASP A 124 0.96 -30.71 -13.15
CA ASP A 124 0.79 -31.98 -13.84
C ASP A 124 0.97 -31.84 -15.37
N ASP A 125 0.58 -30.69 -15.93
CA ASP A 125 0.69 -30.41 -17.37
C ASP A 125 2.15 -30.14 -17.80
N LEU A 126 3.01 -29.71 -16.87
CA LEU A 126 4.44 -29.49 -17.14
C LEU A 126 5.24 -30.78 -17.36
N PHE A 127 4.68 -31.94 -17.03
CA PHE A 127 5.35 -33.24 -17.13
C PHE A 127 4.78 -34.15 -18.22
N ASN A 128 3.79 -33.68 -18.98
CA ASN A 128 3.23 -34.41 -20.12
C ASN A 128 4.10 -34.15 -21.37
N GLY A 129 4.53 -35.21 -22.07
CA GLY A 129 5.57 -35.16 -23.10
C GLY A 129 5.21 -34.49 -24.44
N ASP A 130 4.28 -33.54 -24.46
CA ASP A 130 3.81 -32.85 -25.67
C ASP A 130 4.74 -31.71 -26.11
N GLU A 131 4.74 -31.42 -27.41
CA GLU A 131 5.59 -30.40 -28.05
C GLU A 131 5.34 -28.97 -27.51
N GLY A 132 4.14 -28.69 -26.99
CA GLY A 132 3.80 -27.43 -26.32
C GLY A 132 4.48 -27.24 -24.95
N VAL A 133 4.80 -28.33 -24.25
CA VAL A 133 5.42 -28.33 -22.92
C VAL A 133 6.90 -27.92 -22.98
N VAL A 134 7.57 -28.22 -24.09
CA VAL A 134 8.98 -27.82 -24.32
C VAL A 134 9.16 -26.30 -24.33
N ASN A 135 8.20 -25.57 -24.91
CA ASN A 135 8.23 -24.10 -24.94
C ASN A 135 7.93 -23.47 -23.57
N SER A 136 6.92 -23.97 -22.84
CA SER A 136 6.60 -23.50 -21.48
C SER A 136 7.75 -23.79 -20.50
N MET A 137 8.36 -24.97 -20.58
CA MET A 137 9.51 -25.34 -19.75
C MET A 137 10.75 -24.47 -20.05
N GLY A 138 11.00 -24.13 -21.32
CA GLY A 138 12.06 -23.19 -21.68
C GLY A 138 11.88 -21.81 -21.04
N LYS A 139 10.65 -21.26 -21.06
CA LYS A 139 10.33 -20.00 -20.38
C LYS A 139 10.51 -20.10 -18.86
N ILE A 140 10.04 -21.18 -18.23
CA ILE A 140 10.21 -21.40 -16.79
C ILE A 140 11.69 -21.47 -16.43
N GLN A 141 12.48 -22.21 -17.22
CA GLN A 141 13.93 -22.34 -17.01
C GLN A 141 14.64 -21.00 -17.09
N THR A 142 14.33 -20.16 -18.08
CA THR A 142 14.93 -18.81 -18.19
C THR A 142 14.58 -17.94 -16.99
N LYS A 143 13.31 -17.87 -16.58
CA LYS A 143 12.89 -17.10 -15.39
C LYS A 143 13.49 -17.64 -14.08
N MET A 144 13.65 -18.96 -13.95
CA MET A 144 14.36 -19.57 -12.82
C MET A 144 15.84 -19.18 -12.81
N GLN A 145 16.50 -19.21 -13.97
CA GLN A 145 17.89 -18.77 -14.11
C GLN A 145 18.06 -17.28 -13.78
N ASP A 146 17.11 -16.44 -14.16
CA ASP A 146 17.09 -15.01 -13.80
C ASP A 146 16.95 -14.83 -12.28
N LYS A 147 16.05 -15.56 -11.63
CA LYS A 147 15.92 -15.55 -10.15
C LYS A 147 17.19 -16.03 -9.45
N ILE A 148 17.79 -17.14 -9.92
CA ILE A 148 19.04 -17.68 -9.36
C ILE A 148 20.18 -16.67 -9.56
N SER A 149 20.26 -16.02 -10.71
CA SER A 149 21.23 -14.97 -10.97
C SER A 149 21.01 -13.76 -10.05
N GLY A 150 19.76 -13.40 -9.80
CA GLY A 150 19.39 -12.39 -8.79
C GLY A 150 19.85 -12.77 -7.37
N LEU A 151 19.67 -14.03 -6.96
CA LEU A 151 20.16 -14.55 -5.67
C LEU A 151 21.69 -14.57 -5.59
N LYS A 152 22.38 -14.94 -6.68
CA LYS A 152 23.85 -14.87 -6.76
C LYS A 152 24.35 -13.43 -6.62
N ASN A 153 23.71 -12.48 -7.29
CA ASN A 153 24.03 -11.06 -7.16
C ASN A 153 23.80 -10.56 -5.72
N LEU A 154 22.72 -10.99 -5.06
CA LEU A 154 22.49 -10.70 -3.64
C LEU A 154 23.60 -11.28 -2.76
N ALA A 155 24.03 -12.51 -3.00
CA ALA A 155 25.13 -13.14 -2.26
C ALA A 155 26.45 -12.38 -2.44
N MET A 156 26.76 -11.91 -3.66
CA MET A 156 27.93 -11.06 -3.91
C MET A 156 27.87 -9.75 -3.12
N ILE A 157 26.69 -9.11 -3.07
CA ILE A 157 26.48 -7.87 -2.31
C ILE A 157 26.61 -8.12 -0.81
N PHE A 158 26.10 -9.24 -0.29
CA PHE A 158 26.33 -9.62 1.11
C PHE A 158 27.82 -9.76 1.41
N ASN A 159 28.61 -10.33 0.50
CA ASN A 159 30.06 -10.39 0.65
C ASN A 159 30.70 -8.98 0.65
N ASP A 160 30.23 -8.07 -0.21
CA ASP A 160 30.70 -6.68 -0.23
C ASP A 160 30.36 -5.93 1.07
N PHE A 161 29.16 -6.17 1.64
CA PHE A 161 28.76 -5.66 2.96
C PHE A 161 29.62 -6.25 4.08
N SER A 162 29.88 -7.56 4.07
CA SER A 162 30.78 -8.21 5.02
C SER A 162 32.18 -7.61 4.96
N SER A 163 32.73 -7.44 3.76
CA SER A 163 34.03 -6.78 3.56
C SER A 163 34.02 -5.33 4.07
N TRP A 164 32.93 -4.60 3.87
CA TRP A 164 32.78 -3.25 4.41
C TRP A 164 32.74 -3.24 5.95
N ILE A 165 32.05 -4.20 6.56
CA ILE A 165 32.04 -4.37 8.03
C ILE A 165 33.46 -4.64 8.54
N ASP A 166 34.23 -5.49 7.86
CA ASP A 166 35.62 -5.76 8.22
C ASP A 166 36.47 -4.48 8.18
N ASP A 167 36.30 -3.63 7.16
CA ASP A 167 36.99 -2.34 7.07
C ASP A 167 36.61 -1.42 8.25
N VAL A 168 35.33 -1.36 8.64
CA VAL A 168 34.85 -0.60 9.80
C VAL A 168 35.49 -1.10 11.09
N ILE A 169 35.54 -2.43 11.27
CA ILE A 169 36.16 -3.06 12.44
C ILE A 169 37.65 -2.72 12.50
N ASN A 170 38.36 -2.77 11.37
CA ASN A 170 39.77 -2.40 11.30
C ASN A 170 40.00 -0.93 11.69
N VAL A 171 39.20 0.00 11.19
CA VAL A 171 39.29 1.42 11.58
C VAL A 171 39.01 1.63 13.07
N LYS A 172 38.06 0.88 13.63
CA LYS A 172 37.78 0.90 15.07
C LYS A 172 38.99 0.41 15.86
N ASN A 173 39.60 -0.70 15.46
CA ASN A 173 40.78 -1.25 16.13
C ASN A 173 41.96 -0.27 16.10
N ASP A 174 42.21 0.38 14.97
CA ASP A 174 43.24 1.44 14.84
C ASP A 174 43.00 2.60 15.81
N LEU A 175 41.73 3.01 15.97
CA LEU A 175 41.32 4.07 16.89
C LEU A 175 41.52 3.66 18.35
N ASP A 176 41.16 2.43 18.71
CA ASP A 176 41.35 1.87 20.05
C ASP A 176 42.84 1.77 20.38
N GLU A 177 43.68 1.28 19.47
CA GLU A 177 45.14 1.24 19.66
C GLU A 177 45.73 2.65 19.86
N TRP A 178 45.27 3.62 19.07
CA TRP A 178 45.70 5.01 19.21
C TRP A 178 45.28 5.61 20.56
N LYS A 179 44.06 5.32 21.02
CA LYS A 179 43.55 5.74 22.33
C LYS A 179 44.39 5.15 23.46
N GLU A 180 44.70 3.87 23.44
CA GLU A 180 45.54 3.22 24.46
C GLU A 180 46.96 3.83 24.48
N ALA A 181 47.57 4.06 23.31
CA ALA A 181 48.88 4.69 23.20
C ALA A 181 48.89 6.14 23.77
N LEU A 182 47.83 6.91 23.53
CA LEU A 182 47.62 8.24 24.11
C LEU A 182 47.51 8.16 25.63
N GLN A 183 46.73 7.21 26.14
CA GLN A 183 46.49 7.05 27.56
C GLN A 183 47.77 6.68 28.31
N VAL A 184 48.62 5.82 27.75
CA VAL A 184 49.95 5.50 28.30
C VAL A 184 50.84 6.74 28.39
N GLN A 185 50.82 7.61 27.38
CA GLN A 185 51.61 8.86 27.41
C GLN A 185 51.10 9.82 28.50
N ILE A 186 49.78 9.97 28.64
CA ILE A 186 49.17 10.81 29.68
C ILE A 186 49.56 10.32 31.07
N ILE A 187 49.38 9.02 31.35
CA ILE A 187 49.71 8.41 32.65
C ILE A 187 51.20 8.58 32.96
N SER A 188 52.08 8.35 31.97
CA SER A 188 53.52 8.54 32.14
C SER A 188 53.87 10.00 32.46
N ALA A 189 53.31 10.95 31.70
CA ALA A 189 53.57 12.37 31.90
C ALA A 189 53.08 12.86 33.27
N ASP A 190 51.88 12.45 33.69
CA ASP A 190 51.32 12.78 35.00
C ASP A 190 52.17 12.21 36.15
N LYS A 191 52.57 10.94 36.06
CA LYS A 191 53.46 10.32 37.06
C LYS A 191 54.77 11.10 37.23
N ASN A 192 55.41 11.50 36.13
CA ASN A 192 56.65 12.29 36.20
C ASN A 192 56.39 13.68 36.78
N PHE A 193 55.25 14.30 36.47
CA PHE A 193 54.85 15.59 37.02
C PHE A 193 54.63 15.54 38.54
N GLN A 194 53.96 14.51 39.05
CA GLN A 194 53.79 14.34 40.51
C GLN A 194 55.14 14.16 41.21
N VAL A 195 56.02 13.30 40.68
CA VAL A 195 57.39 13.09 41.22
C VAL A 195 58.17 14.41 41.29
N TRP A 196 58.07 15.26 40.25
CA TRP A 196 58.72 16.56 40.25
C TRP A 196 58.10 17.52 41.29
N LYS A 197 56.76 17.58 41.35
CA LYS A 197 56.01 18.45 42.27
C LYS A 197 56.35 18.18 43.74
N ASP A 198 56.51 16.91 44.11
CA ASP A 198 56.83 16.51 45.48
C ASP A 198 58.29 16.80 45.89
N SER A 199 59.16 17.13 44.93
CA SER A 199 60.59 17.40 45.16
C SER A 199 60.92 18.88 45.48
N VAL A 200 59.93 19.78 45.53
CA VAL A 200 60.15 21.23 45.56
C VAL A 200 60.57 21.70 46.97
N SER A 201 61.89 21.76 47.20
CA SER A 201 62.47 22.46 48.37
C SER A 201 63.84 23.12 48.16
N ASN A 202 64.46 23.03 46.97
CA ASN A 202 65.63 23.85 46.55
C ASN A 202 66.00 23.57 45.07
N ALA A 203 66.55 24.56 44.35
CA ALA A 203 66.87 24.46 42.91
C ALA A 203 68.24 23.80 42.67
N ASP A 204 68.21 22.60 42.06
CA ASP A 204 69.38 21.81 41.65
C ASP A 204 69.28 21.51 40.14
N GLU A 205 70.41 21.45 39.42
CA GLU A 205 70.52 21.21 37.97
C GLU A 205 69.84 19.90 37.55
N LYS A 206 69.83 18.90 38.44
CA LYS A 206 69.07 17.65 38.27
C LYS A 206 67.57 17.90 38.07
N LYS A 207 66.98 18.84 38.82
CA LYS A 207 65.55 19.19 38.72
C LYS A 207 65.24 19.96 37.44
N ARG A 208 66.20 20.75 36.93
CA ARG A 208 66.08 21.42 35.64
C ARG A 208 66.00 20.39 34.50
N LEU A 209 66.83 19.34 34.56
CA LEU A 209 66.80 18.25 33.59
C LEU A 209 65.48 17.43 33.67
N GLU A 210 65.00 17.13 34.88
CA GLU A 210 63.71 16.44 35.09
C GLU A 210 62.53 17.27 34.56
N PHE A 211 62.50 18.57 34.83
CA PHE A 211 61.50 19.50 34.30
C PHE A 211 61.53 19.59 32.76
N MET A 212 62.73 19.66 32.17
CA MET A 212 62.89 19.66 30.71
C MET A 212 62.43 18.34 30.08
N GLU A 213 62.64 17.21 30.75
CA GLU A 213 62.17 15.90 30.29
C GLU A 213 60.64 15.78 30.38
N ILE A 214 60.01 16.30 31.45
CA ILE A 214 58.54 16.42 31.56
C ILE A 214 58.00 17.27 30.41
N LEU A 215 58.58 18.43 30.14
CA LEU A 215 58.18 19.29 29.01
C LEU A 215 58.41 18.63 27.65
N ARG A 216 59.47 17.83 27.47
CA ARG A 216 59.69 17.05 26.25
C ARG A 216 58.64 15.94 26.05
N ARG A 217 58.13 15.35 27.14
CA ARG A 217 57.07 14.33 27.10
C ARG A 217 55.68 14.94 26.94
N LEU A 218 55.43 16.11 27.53
CA LEU A 218 54.19 16.89 27.38
C LEU A 218 54.09 17.59 26.02
N LYS A 219 55.21 17.86 25.36
CA LYS A 219 55.21 18.14 23.92
C LYS A 219 54.68 16.89 23.22
N LEU A 220 53.39 16.93 22.89
CA LEU A 220 52.73 15.95 22.02
C LEU A 220 53.67 15.65 20.86
N LYS A 221 54.18 14.41 20.80
CA LYS A 221 55.04 14.00 19.70
C LYS A 221 54.27 14.22 18.39
N PRO A 222 54.92 14.70 17.31
CA PRO A 222 54.31 14.73 15.98
C PRO A 222 53.70 13.38 15.56
N ALA A 223 54.22 12.28 16.11
CA ALA A 223 53.73 10.92 15.93
C ALA A 223 52.28 10.67 16.40
N VAL A 224 51.76 11.48 17.32
CA VAL A 224 50.35 11.39 17.78
C VAL A 224 49.41 12.09 16.81
N HIS A 225 49.83 13.23 16.26
CA HIS A 225 49.09 13.96 15.23
C HIS A 225 49.22 13.31 13.84
N SER A 226 50.25 12.50 13.59
CA SER A 226 50.44 11.84 12.29
C SER A 226 49.45 10.71 12.02
N LYS A 227 48.94 10.02 13.05
CA LYS A 227 47.93 8.95 12.88
C LYS A 227 46.53 9.50 12.57
N LEU A 228 46.21 10.74 12.98
CA LEU A 228 44.87 11.31 12.83
C LEU A 228 44.47 11.53 11.34
N PRO A 229 45.33 12.08 10.45
CA PRO A 229 45.06 12.14 9.02
C PRO A 229 44.85 10.77 8.40
N GLU A 230 45.63 9.76 8.81
CA GLU A 230 45.52 8.39 8.31
C GLU A 230 44.18 7.75 8.69
N ILE A 231 43.78 7.84 9.96
CA ILE A 231 42.47 7.37 10.45
C ILE A 231 41.34 8.11 9.72
N THR A 232 41.48 9.43 9.54
CA THR A 232 40.48 10.24 8.84
C THR A 232 40.34 9.82 7.37
N ALA A 233 41.45 9.51 6.70
CA ALA A 233 41.45 9.01 5.32
C ALA A 233 40.79 7.63 5.22
N LYS A 234 41.11 6.69 6.13
CA LYS A 234 40.48 5.36 6.19
C LYS A 234 38.98 5.47 6.45
N LEU A 235 38.56 6.34 7.38
CA LEU A 235 37.16 6.59 7.67
C LEU A 235 36.43 7.19 6.45
N GLY A 236 37.08 8.10 5.72
CA GLY A 236 36.58 8.63 4.45
C GLY A 236 36.40 7.55 3.38
N ALA A 237 37.35 6.61 3.27
CA ALA A 237 37.26 5.49 2.34
C ALA A 237 36.10 4.55 2.68
N VAL A 238 35.92 4.20 3.96
CA VAL A 238 34.80 3.39 4.46
C VAL A 238 33.44 4.03 4.17
N VAL A 239 33.32 5.35 4.37
CA VAL A 239 32.09 6.10 4.06
C VAL A 239 31.82 6.16 2.56
N ASN A 240 32.85 6.25 1.72
CA ASN A 240 32.66 6.22 0.27
C ASN A 240 32.27 4.82 -0.22
N LYS A 241 32.86 3.77 0.34
CA LYS A 241 32.50 2.38 0.05
C LYS A 241 31.04 2.11 0.41
N SER A 242 30.55 2.58 1.57
CA SER A 242 29.14 2.40 1.95
C SER A 242 28.16 3.06 0.98
N ARG A 243 28.51 4.23 0.42
CA ARG A 243 27.70 4.91 -0.61
C ARG A 243 27.67 4.16 -1.95
N SER A 244 28.67 3.33 -2.23
CA SER A 244 28.76 2.54 -3.46
C SER A 244 28.00 1.22 -3.39
N LEU A 245 27.67 0.74 -2.18
CA LEU A 245 26.87 -0.48 -1.98
C LEU A 245 25.43 -0.22 -2.42
N LYS A 246 25.04 -0.78 -3.56
CA LYS A 246 23.67 -0.72 -4.10
C LYS A 246 23.01 -2.09 -3.96
N MET A 247 21.77 -2.12 -3.47
CA MET A 247 20.96 -3.33 -3.54
C MET A 247 20.61 -3.61 -5.00
N PRO A 248 20.65 -4.89 -5.46
CA PRO A 248 20.22 -5.22 -6.79
C PRO A 248 18.70 -5.03 -6.82
N SER A 249 18.25 -4.14 -7.69
CA SER A 249 16.83 -3.97 -7.95
C SER A 249 16.51 -4.72 -9.22
N ASN A 250 15.51 -5.61 -9.17
CA ASN A 250 14.99 -6.23 -10.38
C ASN A 250 14.58 -5.11 -11.34
N PRO A 251 15.12 -5.04 -12.58
CA PRO A 251 14.83 -3.95 -13.51
C PRO A 251 13.34 -3.84 -13.84
N HIS A 252 12.57 -4.93 -13.71
CA HIS A 252 11.11 -4.92 -13.87
C HIS A 252 10.35 -4.24 -12.71
N ASN A 253 11.03 -3.88 -11.62
CA ASN A 253 10.46 -3.27 -10.43
C ASN A 253 11.06 -1.87 -10.14
N LEU A 254 11.52 -1.18 -11.20
CA LEU A 254 11.99 0.21 -11.15
C LEU A 254 11.05 1.11 -11.96
N LEU A 255 10.92 2.36 -11.51
CA LEU A 255 10.15 3.38 -12.22
C LEU A 255 10.96 3.94 -13.42
N PRO A 256 10.27 4.41 -14.48
CA PRO A 256 10.91 4.98 -15.65
C PRO A 256 11.64 6.30 -15.30
N ASP A 257 12.84 6.48 -15.87
CA ASP A 257 13.64 7.70 -15.67
C ASP A 257 13.05 8.89 -16.46
N GLY A 258 13.08 10.08 -15.88
CA GLY A 258 12.56 11.33 -16.48
C GLY A 258 11.03 11.45 -16.55
N GLN A 259 10.28 10.42 -16.18
CA GLN A 259 8.81 10.44 -16.18
C GLN A 259 8.21 10.92 -14.85
N PRO A 260 6.95 11.40 -14.83
CA PRO A 260 6.26 11.72 -13.59
C PRO A 260 5.97 10.42 -12.81
N TRP A 261 6.20 10.45 -11.51
CA TRP A 261 5.91 9.33 -10.61
C TRP A 261 4.77 9.70 -9.68
N THR A 262 3.87 8.74 -9.46
CA THR A 262 2.80 8.82 -8.47
C THR A 262 2.96 7.68 -7.49
N VAL A 263 2.90 7.99 -6.20
CA VAL A 263 2.95 7.03 -5.10
C VAL A 263 1.65 7.16 -4.33
N THR A 264 0.85 6.09 -4.31
CA THR A 264 -0.46 6.04 -3.65
C THR A 264 -0.52 5.05 -2.49
N ASN A 265 0.44 4.13 -2.42
CA ASN A 265 0.54 3.07 -1.42
C ASN A 265 2.00 2.81 -1.02
N SER A 266 2.20 1.95 -0.02
CA SER A 266 3.53 1.62 0.52
C SER A 266 4.44 0.97 -0.51
N ASP A 267 3.92 0.07 -1.35
CA ASP A 267 4.72 -0.69 -2.32
C ASP A 267 5.27 0.20 -3.43
N GLU A 268 4.45 1.14 -3.91
CA GLU A 268 4.86 2.19 -4.83
C GLU A 268 5.89 3.12 -4.19
N GLY A 269 5.75 3.42 -2.90
CA GLY A 269 6.72 4.22 -2.15
C GLY A 269 8.10 3.55 -2.11
N GLU A 270 8.14 2.26 -1.75
CA GLU A 270 9.37 1.49 -1.77
C GLU A 270 9.98 1.36 -3.16
N ARG A 271 9.13 1.24 -4.19
CA ARG A 271 9.55 1.22 -5.59
C ARG A 271 10.18 2.54 -6.01
N ALA A 272 9.62 3.68 -5.59
CA ALA A 272 10.17 5.00 -5.84
C ALA A 272 11.54 5.16 -5.15
N VAL A 273 11.66 4.77 -3.88
CA VAL A 273 12.95 4.82 -3.16
C VAL A 273 14.00 3.95 -3.86
N ARG A 274 13.67 2.70 -4.22
CA ARG A 274 14.58 1.83 -4.98
C ARG A 274 15.01 2.46 -6.31
N SER A 275 14.09 3.14 -7.01
CA SER A 275 14.39 3.82 -8.28
C SER A 275 15.35 4.99 -8.09
N LEU A 276 15.16 5.80 -7.05
CA LEU A 276 16.06 6.90 -6.69
C LEU A 276 17.47 6.41 -6.36
N LEU A 277 17.59 5.34 -5.56
CA LEU A 277 18.88 4.71 -5.22
C LEU A 277 19.61 4.18 -6.46
N ASN A 278 18.89 3.91 -7.54
CA ASN A 278 19.43 3.48 -8.84
C ASN A 278 19.66 4.65 -9.80
N ASN A 279 19.79 5.88 -9.28
CA ASN A 279 20.04 7.12 -10.03
C ASN A 279 18.96 7.47 -11.07
N ARG A 280 17.77 6.87 -10.98
CA ARG A 280 16.63 7.29 -11.78
C ARG A 280 15.95 8.45 -11.09
N LYS A 281 15.59 9.50 -11.83
CA LYS A 281 14.96 10.69 -11.29
C LYS A 281 13.62 10.94 -11.97
N PRO A 282 12.55 11.20 -11.21
CA PRO A 282 11.30 11.64 -11.79
C PRO A 282 11.43 13.05 -12.35
N SER A 283 10.66 13.38 -13.39
CA SER A 283 10.43 14.79 -13.73
C SER A 283 9.57 15.50 -12.66
N ARG A 284 8.72 14.74 -11.97
CA ARG A 284 7.94 15.17 -10.81
C ARG A 284 7.51 13.97 -9.98
N LEU A 285 7.51 14.09 -8.65
CA LEU A 285 7.04 13.05 -7.74
C LEU A 285 5.81 13.52 -6.96
N VAL A 286 4.70 12.82 -7.08
CA VAL A 286 3.49 13.04 -6.29
C VAL A 286 3.32 11.89 -5.31
N VAL A 287 3.26 12.18 -4.02
CA VAL A 287 2.94 11.20 -2.97
C VAL A 287 1.56 11.52 -2.43
N MET A 288 0.64 10.58 -2.55
CA MET A 288 -0.76 10.71 -2.18
C MET A 288 -1.10 9.66 -1.13
N SER A 289 -1.50 10.12 0.04
CA SER A 289 -1.95 9.27 1.15
C SER A 289 -3.47 9.43 1.26
N LEU A 290 -4.20 8.39 0.85
CA LEU A 290 -5.66 8.40 0.85
C LEU A 290 -6.19 8.04 2.24
N HIS A 291 -7.39 8.49 2.61
CA HIS A 291 -7.98 8.12 3.89
C HIS A 291 -8.50 6.66 3.89
N THR A 292 -8.90 6.12 2.73
CA THR A 292 -9.28 4.71 2.54
C THR A 292 -8.10 3.75 2.57
N ASP A 293 -6.91 4.24 2.20
CA ASP A 293 -5.67 3.46 2.13
C ASP A 293 -4.48 4.36 2.49
N PRO A 294 -4.33 4.68 3.79
CA PRO A 294 -3.28 5.59 4.24
C PRO A 294 -1.91 4.92 4.13
N ILE A 295 -0.93 5.66 3.61
CA ILE A 295 0.45 5.16 3.53
C ILE A 295 1.01 5.05 4.95
N PRO A 296 1.34 3.83 5.43
CA PRO A 296 1.89 3.67 6.76
C PRO A 296 3.26 4.33 6.84
N ARG A 297 3.52 5.01 7.96
CA ARG A 297 4.81 5.69 8.22
C ARG A 297 5.23 6.62 7.08
N LEU A 298 4.27 7.35 6.49
CA LEU A 298 4.49 8.32 5.42
C LEU A 298 5.68 9.26 5.66
N GLY A 299 5.90 9.69 6.90
CA GLY A 299 7.08 10.46 7.30
C GLY A 299 8.41 9.76 6.96
N GLU A 300 8.60 8.51 7.40
CA GLU A 300 9.82 7.73 7.14
C GLU A 300 10.05 7.50 5.64
N LEU A 301 8.98 7.23 4.88
CA LEU A 301 9.05 7.11 3.43
C LEU A 301 9.57 8.40 2.79
N LEU A 302 9.01 9.55 3.18
CA LEU A 302 9.39 10.84 2.62
C LEU A 302 10.83 11.24 2.98
N GLU A 303 11.35 10.84 4.15
CA GLU A 303 12.77 11.01 4.49
C GLU A 303 13.67 10.31 3.48
N ARG A 304 13.33 9.06 3.17
CA ARG A 304 14.10 8.24 2.24
C ARG A 304 13.99 8.77 0.81
N ILE A 305 12.82 9.28 0.42
CA ILE A 305 12.63 9.93 -0.88
C ILE A 305 13.49 11.20 -0.96
N VAL A 306 13.37 12.10 0.00
CA VAL A 306 14.05 13.40 -0.01
C VAL A 306 15.57 13.28 0.11
N ALA A 307 16.08 12.24 0.79
CA ALA A 307 17.51 11.96 0.89
C ALA A 307 18.23 11.79 -0.47
N ASN A 308 17.47 11.56 -1.56
CA ASN A 308 18.00 11.34 -2.90
C ASN A 308 17.80 12.52 -3.87
N ASP A 309 17.53 13.73 -3.35
CA ASP A 309 17.38 14.98 -4.12
C ASP A 309 16.32 14.94 -5.24
N THR A 310 15.05 14.92 -4.84
CA THR A 310 13.90 14.75 -5.75
C THR A 310 13.37 16.03 -6.38
N GLY A 311 13.86 17.20 -5.97
CA GLY A 311 13.53 18.49 -6.60
C GLY A 311 12.06 18.93 -6.44
N ASP A 312 11.14 18.32 -7.17
CA ASP A 312 9.71 18.67 -7.29
C ASP A 312 8.82 17.56 -6.70
N LEU A 313 8.59 17.65 -5.38
CA LEU A 313 7.80 16.71 -4.60
C LEU A 313 6.47 17.36 -4.19
N SER A 314 5.34 16.79 -4.63
CA SER A 314 4.00 17.16 -4.15
C SER A 314 3.53 16.10 -3.16
N VAL A 315 3.09 16.51 -1.96
CA VAL A 315 2.47 15.58 -1.00
C VAL A 315 1.01 15.97 -0.81
N VAL A 316 0.13 15.00 -1.01
CA VAL A 316 -1.31 15.14 -0.82
C VAL A 316 -1.75 14.13 0.24
N ASP A 317 -1.81 14.56 1.50
CA ASP A 317 -2.25 13.72 2.60
C ASP A 317 -3.75 13.90 2.87
N LEU A 318 -4.57 13.16 2.14
CA LEU A 318 -6.01 13.13 2.36
C LEU A 318 -6.37 12.37 3.65
N SER A 319 -5.54 11.46 4.13
CA SER A 319 -5.78 10.79 5.42
C SER A 319 -5.87 11.79 6.58
N TYR A 320 -4.99 12.80 6.60
CA TYR A 320 -5.07 13.91 7.54
C TYR A 320 -6.34 14.73 7.33
N PHE A 321 -6.69 14.96 6.07
CA PHE A 321 -7.81 15.79 5.67
C PHE A 321 -9.17 15.25 6.18
N TRP A 322 -9.39 13.95 6.03
CA TRP A 322 -10.61 13.24 6.42
C TRP A 322 -10.64 12.83 7.90
N ARG A 323 -9.63 13.18 8.69
CA ARG A 323 -9.52 12.77 10.08
C ARG A 323 -10.61 13.38 10.98
N PRO A 324 -11.10 12.70 12.03
CA PRO A 324 -11.94 13.32 13.05
C PRO A 324 -11.20 14.39 13.87
N GLN A 325 -11.92 15.40 14.38
CA GLN A 325 -11.36 16.54 15.14
C GLN A 325 -10.58 16.13 16.41
N ASN A 326 -10.93 14.99 17.04
CA ASN A 326 -10.39 14.59 18.36
C ASN A 326 -8.99 13.96 18.32
N HIS A 327 -8.39 13.80 17.14
CA HIS A 327 -7.06 13.23 17.02
C HIS A 327 -6.06 14.33 16.67
N ALA A 328 -5.69 15.13 17.66
CA ALA A 328 -4.56 16.03 17.53
C ALA A 328 -3.30 15.21 17.21
N ASP A 329 -2.75 15.41 16.03
CA ASP A 329 -1.50 14.77 15.65
C ASP A 329 -0.34 15.74 15.83
N PRO A 330 0.54 15.54 16.83
CA PRO A 330 1.76 16.32 16.94
C PRO A 330 2.73 16.07 15.76
N THR A 331 2.45 15.12 14.86
CA THR A 331 3.32 14.81 13.72
C THR A 331 3.16 15.76 12.54
N SER A 332 1.99 16.35 12.27
CA SER A 332 1.80 17.23 11.10
C SER A 332 2.62 18.53 11.16
N GLY A 333 2.75 19.14 12.34
CA GLY A 333 3.68 20.26 12.56
C GLY A 333 5.15 19.86 12.42
N ARG A 334 5.51 18.64 12.85
CA ARG A 334 6.87 18.07 12.71
C ARG A 334 7.18 17.74 11.25
N PHE A 335 6.17 17.29 10.51
CA PHE A 335 6.22 16.95 9.10
C PHE A 335 6.57 18.17 8.25
N ILE A 336 5.82 19.25 8.38
CA ILE A 336 6.08 20.49 7.62
C ILE A 336 7.43 21.08 7.99
N LYS A 337 7.78 21.07 9.28
CA LYS A 337 9.10 21.53 9.74
C LYS A 337 10.25 20.75 9.09
N LYS A 338 10.05 19.45 8.84
CA LYS A 338 11.07 18.57 8.29
C LYS A 338 11.12 18.62 6.77
N PHE A 339 9.97 18.68 6.08
CA PHE A 339 9.90 18.52 4.62
C PHE A 339 9.46 19.77 3.85
N GLY A 340 9.06 20.84 4.53
CA GLY A 340 8.38 21.99 3.93
C GLY A 340 9.14 22.67 2.78
N CYS A 341 10.47 22.59 2.74
CA CYS A 341 11.25 23.16 1.66
C CYS A 341 11.15 22.39 0.33
N TRP A 342 10.71 21.12 0.35
CA TRP A 342 10.52 20.28 -0.83
C TRP A 342 9.07 20.19 -1.31
N LEU A 343 8.09 20.55 -0.48
CA LEU A 343 6.67 20.43 -0.80
C LEU A 343 6.23 21.49 -1.82
N SER A 344 5.64 21.05 -2.93
CA SER A 344 4.97 21.91 -3.91
C SER A 344 3.44 21.94 -3.79
N ALA A 345 2.86 21.04 -2.97
CA ALA A 345 1.47 21.10 -2.55
C ALA A 345 1.29 20.71 -1.07
N LEU A 346 0.29 21.28 -0.38
CA LEU A 346 0.00 20.98 1.04
C LEU A 346 -1.45 21.27 1.44
N TYR A 347 -2.13 20.31 2.07
CA TYR A 347 -3.37 20.57 2.82
C TYR A 347 -3.06 20.57 4.32
N GLY A 348 -3.51 21.58 5.06
CA GLY A 348 -3.24 21.66 6.49
C GLY A 348 -4.01 22.76 7.22
N SER A 349 -3.87 22.82 8.54
CA SER A 349 -4.40 23.92 9.35
C SER A 349 -3.73 25.26 9.01
N PRO A 350 -4.35 26.41 9.33
CA PRO A 350 -3.71 27.72 9.12
C PRO A 350 -2.31 27.87 9.75
N TYR A 351 -2.08 27.25 10.91
CA TYR A 351 -0.79 27.25 11.60
C TYR A 351 0.29 26.52 10.78
N GLU A 352 -0.08 25.34 10.27
CA GLU A 352 0.76 24.48 9.46
C GLU A 352 1.08 25.12 8.11
N VAL A 353 0.07 25.65 7.43
CA VAL A 353 0.25 26.35 6.16
C VAL A 353 1.16 27.56 6.36
N LEU A 354 1.00 28.36 7.42
CA LEU A 354 1.90 29.50 7.67
C LEU A 354 3.36 29.04 7.89
N ASN A 355 3.57 27.97 8.67
CA ASN A 355 4.90 27.40 8.87
C ASN A 355 5.51 26.89 7.56
N TYR A 356 4.71 26.24 6.72
CA TYR A 356 5.11 25.85 5.38
C TYR A 356 5.50 27.08 4.53
N MET A 357 4.69 28.14 4.53
CA MET A 357 4.98 29.37 3.79
C MET A 357 6.31 30.04 4.20
N ARG A 358 6.72 29.89 5.45
CA ARG A 358 8.01 30.41 5.96
C ARG A 358 9.21 29.56 5.52
N GLN A 359 9.01 28.28 5.25
CA GLN A 359 10.09 27.32 4.97
C GLN A 359 10.21 26.92 3.49
N ARG A 360 9.14 27.11 2.72
CA ARG A 360 9.11 26.76 1.30
C ARG A 360 10.20 27.51 0.52
N ARG A 361 10.88 26.79 -0.37
CA ARG A 361 11.82 27.41 -1.33
C ARG A 361 11.16 27.89 -2.61
N ARG A 362 9.96 27.38 -2.90
CA ARG A 362 9.21 27.65 -4.14
C ARG A 362 7.81 28.13 -3.83
N LYS A 363 7.17 28.81 -4.78
CA LYS A 363 5.74 29.09 -4.70
C LYS A 363 4.96 27.75 -4.75
N PRO A 364 3.97 27.56 -3.87
CA PRO A 364 3.13 26.37 -3.85
C PRO A 364 2.30 26.38 -5.10
N ARG A 365 2.18 25.21 -5.71
CA ARG A 365 1.24 24.97 -6.80
C ARG A 365 -0.17 24.92 -6.25
N MET A 366 -0.37 24.22 -5.14
CA MET A 366 -1.68 24.05 -4.53
C MET A 366 -1.54 23.97 -3.02
N PHE A 367 -2.37 24.71 -2.27
CA PHE A 367 -2.53 24.43 -0.85
C PHE A 367 -3.98 24.62 -0.47
N GLY A 368 -4.42 23.87 0.54
CA GLY A 368 -5.78 23.94 1.08
C GLY A 368 -5.77 24.17 2.58
N LEU A 369 -6.74 24.93 3.06
CA LEU A 369 -6.85 25.29 4.47
C LEU A 369 -7.94 24.50 5.17
N ARG A 370 -7.55 23.85 6.27
CA ARG A 370 -8.44 23.09 7.13
C ARG A 370 -8.82 23.88 8.37
N PHE A 371 -10.09 24.25 8.46
CA PHE A 371 -10.65 24.92 9.63
C PHE A 371 -11.31 23.91 10.55
N GLU A 372 -10.82 23.85 11.79
CA GLU A 372 -11.35 22.97 12.85
C GLU A 372 -12.04 23.74 13.98
N ASN A 373 -11.76 25.04 14.09
CA ASN A 373 -12.29 25.89 15.16
C ASN A 373 -12.26 27.37 14.74
N SER A 374 -12.94 28.21 15.51
CA SER A 374 -12.97 29.67 15.30
C SER A 374 -11.59 30.34 15.39
N HIS A 375 -10.70 29.89 16.26
CA HIS A 375 -9.35 30.47 16.39
C HIS A 375 -8.52 30.34 15.11
N ALA A 376 -8.75 29.30 14.30
CA ALA A 376 -8.09 29.12 13.02
C ALA A 376 -8.39 30.29 12.05
N LEU A 377 -9.60 30.86 12.10
CA LEU A 377 -9.99 32.01 11.30
C LEU A 377 -9.33 33.31 11.80
N ASP A 378 -9.36 33.55 13.12
CA ASP A 378 -8.68 34.71 13.72
C ASP A 378 -7.19 34.70 13.39
N TYR A 379 -6.58 33.51 13.40
CA TYR A 379 -5.19 33.31 13.02
C TYR A 379 -4.91 33.66 11.56
N CYS A 380 -5.79 33.27 10.63
CA CYS A 380 -5.70 33.64 9.22
C CYS A 380 -5.69 35.16 9.03
N ILE A 381 -6.59 35.86 9.72
CA ILE A 381 -6.73 37.31 9.66
C ILE A 381 -5.48 37.98 10.25
N GLY A 382 -5.10 37.60 11.47
CA GLY A 382 -3.97 38.20 12.18
C GLY A 382 -2.63 38.04 11.47
N ASN A 383 -2.43 36.93 10.76
CA ASN A 383 -1.19 36.63 10.04
C ASN A 383 -1.26 36.94 8.53
N LYS A 384 -2.38 37.50 8.03
CA LYS A 384 -2.59 37.85 6.60
C LYS A 384 -2.22 36.69 5.66
N LEU A 385 -2.81 35.51 5.90
CA LEU A 385 -2.55 34.35 5.03
C LEU A 385 -2.98 34.65 3.57
N PRO A 386 -2.25 34.11 2.57
CA PRO A 386 -2.62 34.28 1.17
C PRO A 386 -3.95 33.60 0.85
N ALA A 387 -4.66 34.14 -0.15
CA ALA A 387 -5.91 33.56 -0.63
C ALA A 387 -5.71 32.11 -1.08
N CYS A 388 -6.74 31.30 -0.84
CA CYS A 388 -6.75 29.86 -1.06
C CYS A 388 -7.96 29.47 -1.90
N GLU A 389 -7.77 28.56 -2.86
CA GLU A 389 -8.87 28.05 -3.71
C GLU A 389 -9.62 26.87 -3.06
N ASP A 390 -8.99 26.19 -2.08
CA ASP A 390 -9.51 24.98 -1.43
C ASP A 390 -9.68 25.18 0.08
N VAL A 391 -10.89 24.95 0.58
CA VAL A 391 -11.21 25.11 2.01
C VAL A 391 -11.91 23.87 2.54
N CYS A 392 -11.46 23.40 3.70
CA CYS A 392 -12.04 22.29 4.44
C CYS A 392 -12.63 22.78 5.75
N CYS A 393 -13.87 22.39 6.01
CA CYS A 393 -14.60 22.78 7.21
C CYS A 393 -14.96 21.53 8.01
N VAL A 394 -14.37 21.40 9.20
CA VAL A 394 -14.67 20.31 10.12
C VAL A 394 -15.68 20.81 11.15
N ARG A 395 -16.83 20.13 11.26
CA ARG A 395 -17.80 20.47 12.30
C ARG A 395 -17.29 20.04 13.66
N GLY A 396 -17.37 20.94 14.64
CA GLY A 396 -16.93 20.67 16.00
C GLY A 396 -17.90 19.75 16.74
N VAL A 397 -17.39 18.84 17.57
CA VAL A 397 -18.24 17.97 18.41
C VAL A 397 -18.93 18.82 19.49
N PRO A 398 -20.27 18.76 19.66
CA PRO A 398 -21.02 19.61 20.60
C PRO A 398 -20.57 19.53 22.06
N TYR A 399 -19.92 18.44 22.46
CA TYR A 399 -19.59 18.15 23.86
C TYR A 399 -18.30 18.81 24.38
N ASN A 400 -17.45 19.40 23.52
CA ASN A 400 -16.20 20.01 23.96
C ASN A 400 -16.36 21.52 24.13
N THR A 401 -16.75 21.95 25.34
CA THR A 401 -17.05 23.35 25.70
C THR A 401 -15.86 24.32 25.60
N ARG A 402 -14.63 23.83 25.36
CA ARG A 402 -13.43 24.68 25.23
C ARG A 402 -13.09 25.09 23.80
N LEU A 403 -13.58 24.39 22.77
CA LEU A 403 -13.28 24.70 21.38
C LEU A 403 -14.57 24.94 20.61
N LYS A 404 -14.88 26.22 20.33
CA LYS A 404 -15.97 26.56 19.40
C LYS A 404 -15.58 26.05 18.02
N GLY A 405 -16.40 25.14 17.47
CA GLY A 405 -16.27 24.63 16.10
C GLY A 405 -16.29 25.73 15.04
N VAL A 406 -16.17 25.36 13.78
CA VAL A 406 -16.12 26.32 12.67
C VAL A 406 -17.36 27.23 12.68
N PRO A 407 -17.18 28.57 12.74
CA PRO A 407 -18.28 29.50 12.85
C PRO A 407 -19.09 29.59 11.54
N TYR A 408 -20.40 29.82 11.66
CA TYR A 408 -21.28 30.06 10.51
C TYR A 408 -20.84 31.25 9.65
N SER A 409 -20.14 32.23 10.24
CA SER A 409 -19.64 33.42 9.56
C SER A 409 -18.38 33.19 8.72
N LEU A 410 -17.79 31.98 8.73
CA LEU A 410 -16.54 31.68 8.02
C LEU A 410 -16.62 32.13 6.55
N GLY A 411 -17.68 31.74 5.84
CA GLY A 411 -17.86 32.11 4.44
C GLY A 411 -17.84 33.61 4.21
N THR A 412 -18.56 34.38 5.04
CA THR A 412 -18.65 35.83 4.90
C THR A 412 -17.29 36.45 5.12
N THR A 413 -16.59 36.05 6.19
CA THR A 413 -15.24 36.53 6.47
C THR A 413 -14.27 36.22 5.34
N LEU A 414 -14.28 35.01 4.78
CA LEU A 414 -13.37 34.65 3.68
C LEU A 414 -13.69 35.43 2.39
N LYS A 415 -14.97 35.70 2.11
CA LYS A 415 -15.40 36.54 0.99
C LYS A 415 -14.97 38.00 1.17
N ASP A 416 -15.12 38.54 2.37
CA ASP A 416 -14.71 39.91 2.72
C ASP A 416 -13.19 40.10 2.64
N LEU A 417 -12.42 39.04 2.93
CA LEU A 417 -10.97 38.98 2.68
C LEU A 417 -10.60 38.88 1.19
N GLY A 418 -11.58 38.78 0.29
CA GLY A 418 -11.40 38.68 -1.15
C GLY A 418 -10.97 37.30 -1.65
N TRP A 419 -11.17 36.24 -0.86
CA TRP A 419 -10.75 34.89 -1.25
C TRP A 419 -11.70 34.30 -2.28
N LYS A 420 -11.14 33.75 -3.37
CA LYS A 420 -11.88 33.09 -4.45
C LYS A 420 -11.85 31.58 -4.26
N ILE A 421 -12.72 31.09 -3.38
CA ILE A 421 -12.79 29.67 -3.05
C ILE A 421 -13.58 28.96 -4.13
N SER A 422 -12.99 27.91 -4.71
CA SER A 422 -13.60 27.11 -5.78
C SER A 422 -13.92 25.68 -5.36
N ARG A 423 -13.25 25.15 -4.32
CA ARG A 423 -13.51 23.83 -3.76
C ARG A 423 -13.73 23.90 -2.26
N TRP A 424 -14.84 23.32 -1.83
CA TRP A 424 -15.23 23.21 -0.44
C TRP A 424 -15.31 21.76 -0.03
N HIS A 425 -14.78 21.44 1.13
CA HIS A 425 -14.76 20.09 1.65
C HIS A 425 -15.42 20.03 3.02
N PHE A 426 -16.29 19.04 3.20
CA PHE A 426 -17.02 18.80 4.44
C PHE A 426 -16.89 17.31 4.80
N PRO A 427 -15.78 16.89 5.42
CA PRO A 427 -15.42 15.47 5.52
C PRO A 427 -16.35 14.62 6.39
N HIS A 428 -17.08 15.26 7.31
CA HIS A 428 -17.99 14.61 8.27
C HIS A 428 -19.42 15.14 8.10
N LEU A 429 -19.82 15.45 6.87
CA LEU A 429 -21.12 16.04 6.58
C LEU A 429 -22.25 15.03 6.80
N GLU A 430 -23.13 15.33 7.76
CA GLU A 430 -24.35 14.57 8.02
C GLU A 430 -25.62 15.39 7.67
N ASP A 431 -26.78 14.74 7.62
CA ASP A 431 -28.06 15.39 7.29
C ASP A 431 -28.37 16.60 8.19
N GLY A 432 -28.05 16.49 9.48
CA GLY A 432 -28.24 17.55 10.48
C GLY A 432 -27.32 18.77 10.29
N ASP A 433 -26.34 18.66 9.40
CA ASP A 433 -25.32 19.68 9.20
C ASP A 433 -25.57 20.60 8.01
N LEU A 434 -26.57 20.29 7.19
CA LEU A 434 -26.85 21.03 5.96
C LEU A 434 -27.13 22.51 6.20
N ASP A 435 -27.83 22.88 7.28
CA ASP A 435 -28.09 24.29 7.62
C ASP A 435 -26.83 25.08 7.98
N TRP A 436 -25.82 24.40 8.55
CA TRP A 436 -24.52 24.98 8.82
C TRP A 436 -23.71 25.17 7.54
N VAL A 437 -23.70 24.16 6.66
CA VAL A 437 -23.10 24.26 5.33
C VAL A 437 -23.74 25.38 4.52
N CYS A 438 -25.07 25.51 4.56
CA CYS A 438 -25.84 26.59 3.93
C CYS A 438 -25.26 27.96 4.29
N LYS A 439 -25.14 28.23 5.58
CA LYS A 439 -24.67 29.53 6.08
C LYS A 439 -23.21 29.82 5.69
N ILE A 440 -22.36 28.79 5.67
CA ILE A 440 -20.96 28.93 5.23
C ILE A 440 -20.89 29.23 3.73
N LEU A 441 -21.72 28.58 2.91
CA LEU A 441 -21.66 28.69 1.46
C LEU A 441 -22.53 29.81 0.88
N GLU A 442 -23.49 30.36 1.63
CA GLU A 442 -24.40 31.44 1.20
C GLU A 442 -23.65 32.62 0.54
N PRO A 443 -22.51 33.11 1.07
CA PRO A 443 -21.75 34.18 0.42
C PRO A 443 -21.23 33.79 -0.97
N PHE A 444 -21.07 32.50 -1.27
CA PHE A 444 -20.53 31.95 -2.50
C PHE A 444 -21.60 31.33 -3.41
N LYS A 445 -22.90 31.49 -3.12
CA LYS A 445 -23.99 30.86 -3.88
C LYS A 445 -24.01 31.18 -5.39
N ASP A 446 -23.51 32.36 -5.76
CA ASP A 446 -23.42 32.82 -7.15
C ASP A 446 -22.10 32.44 -7.83
N CYS A 447 -21.19 31.78 -7.10
CA CYS A 447 -19.91 31.32 -7.62
C CYS A 447 -20.00 29.89 -8.13
N SER A 448 -19.23 29.58 -9.19
CA SER A 448 -19.00 28.19 -9.60
C SER A 448 -18.13 27.50 -8.54
N LEU A 449 -18.75 26.64 -7.73
CA LEU A 449 -18.09 25.88 -6.68
C LEU A 449 -18.19 24.37 -6.91
N SER A 450 -17.24 23.62 -6.37
CA SER A 450 -17.30 22.17 -6.24
C SER A 450 -17.31 21.78 -4.78
N LEU A 451 -18.09 20.75 -4.44
CA LEU A 451 -18.19 20.20 -3.09
C LEU A 451 -17.45 18.87 -3.02
N VAL A 452 -16.81 18.58 -1.90
CA VAL A 452 -16.22 17.28 -1.58
C VAL A 452 -16.80 16.82 -0.26
N ILE A 453 -17.51 15.69 -0.29
CA ILE A 453 -18.35 15.21 0.81
C ILE A 453 -18.11 13.70 1.05
N PRO A 454 -18.38 13.19 2.26
CA PRO A 454 -18.33 11.77 2.54
C PRO A 454 -19.34 10.99 1.68
N SER A 455 -19.06 9.72 1.48
CA SER A 455 -19.87 8.83 0.66
C SER A 455 -21.05 8.17 1.39
N ASP A 456 -21.01 8.15 2.72
CA ASP A 456 -21.80 7.27 3.59
C ASP A 456 -22.55 8.01 4.72
N HIS A 457 -22.25 9.28 4.97
CA HIS A 457 -22.83 10.04 6.09
C HIS A 457 -24.11 10.83 5.74
N LEU A 458 -24.46 10.96 4.45
CA LEU A 458 -25.70 11.61 4.00
C LEU A 458 -26.75 10.59 3.57
N THR A 459 -27.98 10.75 4.05
CA THR A 459 -29.11 9.94 3.56
C THR A 459 -29.53 10.38 2.16
N GLY A 460 -30.41 9.60 1.52
CA GLY A 460 -31.03 10.01 0.25
C GLY A 460 -31.82 11.32 0.36
N LEU A 461 -32.39 11.62 1.54
CA LEU A 461 -33.06 12.89 1.79
C LEU A 461 -32.06 14.04 1.94
N GLY A 462 -31.00 13.84 2.72
CA GLY A 462 -29.93 14.83 2.88
C GLY A 462 -29.25 15.15 1.55
N SER A 463 -28.99 14.14 0.73
CA SER A 463 -28.40 14.30 -0.61
C SER A 463 -29.28 15.13 -1.55
N ARG A 464 -30.60 14.90 -1.57
CA ARG A 464 -31.55 15.73 -2.34
C ARG A 464 -31.53 17.18 -1.87
N ARG A 465 -31.65 17.38 -0.57
CA ARG A 465 -31.65 18.71 0.05
C ARG A 465 -30.35 19.46 -0.27
N LEU A 466 -29.20 18.79 -0.26
CA LEU A 466 -27.92 19.39 -0.64
C LEU A 466 -27.91 19.89 -2.10
N VAL A 467 -28.43 19.11 -3.05
CA VAL A 467 -28.51 19.50 -4.46
C VAL A 467 -29.46 20.68 -4.67
N GLU A 468 -30.59 20.69 -3.96
CA GLU A 468 -31.58 21.77 -4.00
C GLU A 468 -31.01 23.07 -3.41
N MET A 469 -30.23 22.98 -2.33
CA MET A 469 -29.58 24.12 -1.71
C MET A 469 -28.49 24.74 -2.58
N PHE A 470 -27.81 23.92 -3.39
CA PHE A 470 -26.68 24.35 -4.22
C PHE A 470 -26.88 23.97 -5.70
N PRO A 471 -27.84 24.59 -6.39
CA PRO A 471 -28.10 24.31 -7.80
C PRO A 471 -26.92 24.69 -8.70
N ASN A 472 -26.09 25.65 -8.28
CA ASN A 472 -24.93 26.13 -9.02
C ASN A 472 -23.63 25.34 -8.76
N ALA A 473 -23.66 24.33 -7.88
CA ALA A 473 -22.50 23.47 -7.67
C ALA A 473 -22.16 22.72 -8.97
N LYS A 474 -20.93 22.92 -9.46
CA LYS A 474 -20.44 22.34 -10.72
C LYS A 474 -20.26 20.83 -10.60
N TYR A 475 -19.66 20.39 -9.49
CA TYR A 475 -19.47 18.98 -9.16
C TYR A 475 -19.66 18.77 -7.66
N ILE A 476 -20.27 17.64 -7.30
CA ILE A 476 -20.29 17.14 -5.92
C ILE A 476 -19.49 15.85 -5.91
N TYR A 477 -18.26 15.92 -5.41
CA TYR A 477 -17.38 14.77 -5.30
C TYR A 477 -17.68 14.00 -4.02
N CYS A 478 -17.95 12.70 -4.16
CA CYS A 478 -18.07 11.78 -3.05
C CYS A 478 -16.75 11.02 -2.90
N ASP A 479 -16.26 10.90 -1.68
CA ASP A 479 -15.08 10.07 -1.38
C ASP A 479 -15.26 8.63 -1.89
N PRO A 480 -14.21 7.91 -2.34
CA PRO A 480 -14.36 6.52 -2.72
C PRO A 480 -14.66 5.70 -1.46
N ARG A 481 -15.63 4.80 -1.55
CA ARG A 481 -16.01 3.93 -0.42
C ARG A 481 -14.82 3.06 -0.01
N PRO A 482 -14.61 2.82 1.29
CA PRO A 482 -13.68 1.77 1.73
C PRO A 482 -14.08 0.47 1.05
N LYS A 483 -13.15 -0.19 0.35
CA LYS A 483 -13.38 -1.55 -0.14
C LYS A 483 -13.61 -2.42 1.11
N LEU A 484 -14.85 -2.85 1.35
CA LEU A 484 -15.13 -3.79 2.42
C LEU A 484 -14.20 -5.01 2.23
N PRO A 485 -13.61 -5.56 3.30
CA PRO A 485 -13.02 -6.88 3.23
C PRO A 485 -14.12 -7.83 2.73
N THR A 486 -13.86 -8.56 1.65
CA THR A 486 -14.78 -9.54 1.11
C THR A 486 -14.90 -10.71 2.11
N SER A 487 -15.65 -10.54 3.19
CA SER A 487 -16.03 -11.62 4.09
C SER A 487 -17.21 -12.36 3.47
N ALA A 488 -16.94 -13.60 3.06
CA ALA A 488 -17.95 -14.57 2.75
C ALA A 488 -18.71 -14.95 4.03
N SER A 489 -19.94 -14.49 4.17
CA SER A 489 -20.97 -15.17 4.95
C SER A 489 -22.35 -14.66 4.53
N SER A 490 -22.91 -15.29 3.49
CA SER A 490 -24.34 -15.26 3.23
C SER A 490 -25.04 -16.16 4.25
N GLN A 491 -25.60 -15.58 5.30
CA GLN A 491 -26.80 -16.14 5.92
C GLN A 491 -27.92 -15.13 5.76
N ALA A 492 -28.95 -15.59 5.03
CA ALA A 492 -30.19 -14.89 4.85
C ALA A 492 -30.96 -14.85 6.17
N SER A 493 -31.31 -13.65 6.62
CA SER A 493 -32.45 -13.40 7.48
C SER A 493 -33.38 -12.45 6.74
N THR A 494 -34.56 -12.98 6.42
CA THR A 494 -35.67 -12.28 5.79
C THR A 494 -36.30 -11.29 6.76
N SER A 495 -36.12 -10.00 6.50
CA SER A 495 -37.13 -8.98 6.78
C SER A 495 -37.20 -8.09 5.54
N ALA A 496 -38.23 -8.34 4.74
CA ALA A 496 -38.55 -7.55 3.57
C ALA A 496 -39.18 -6.23 4.03
N GLU A 497 -38.34 -5.20 4.14
CA GLU A 497 -38.62 -3.77 4.01
C GLU A 497 -37.25 -3.06 4.17
N ASP A 498 -36.92 -2.13 3.28
CA ASP A 498 -35.68 -1.31 3.25
C ASP A 498 -34.39 -1.87 2.62
N ALA A 499 -34.47 -2.59 1.51
CA ALA A 499 -33.31 -2.83 0.64
C ALA A 499 -33.58 -2.44 -0.82
N VAL A 500 -33.72 -1.14 -1.07
CA VAL A 500 -33.47 -0.56 -2.40
C VAL A 500 -32.13 0.18 -2.34
N PRO A 501 -31.18 -0.06 -3.26
CA PRO A 501 -29.96 0.74 -3.33
C PRO A 501 -30.32 2.16 -3.78
N GLN A 502 -30.53 3.07 -2.84
CA GLN A 502 -31.03 4.41 -3.14
C GLN A 502 -29.91 5.41 -3.51
N TRP A 503 -29.11 5.08 -4.55
CA TRP A 503 -28.53 6.08 -5.45
C TRP A 503 -29.32 6.12 -6.76
N CYS A 504 -30.62 6.29 -6.66
CA CYS A 504 -31.42 6.76 -7.77
C CYS A 504 -31.90 8.15 -7.40
N LEU A 505 -31.13 9.20 -7.73
CA LEU A 505 -31.55 10.58 -8.01
C LEU A 505 -30.33 11.46 -8.40
N SER A 506 -30.28 11.82 -9.69
CA SER A 506 -29.27 12.64 -10.40
C SER A 506 -27.80 12.14 -10.39
N ARG A 507 -27.53 11.03 -11.08
CA ARG A 507 -26.16 10.63 -11.50
C ARG A 507 -25.35 11.74 -12.21
N SER A 508 -25.97 12.86 -12.59
CA SER A 508 -25.32 13.95 -13.33
C SER A 508 -24.49 14.91 -12.47
N LYS A 509 -24.74 15.03 -11.16
CA LYS A 509 -24.00 15.97 -10.29
C LYS A 509 -23.03 15.33 -9.31
N PHE A 510 -23.31 14.11 -8.86
CA PHE A 510 -22.42 13.37 -7.96
C PHE A 510 -21.35 12.62 -8.76
N THR A 511 -20.09 12.77 -8.38
CA THR A 511 -18.94 12.12 -9.02
C THR A 511 -18.07 11.48 -7.96
N GLU A 512 -17.56 10.27 -8.20
CA GLU A 512 -16.61 9.65 -7.28
C GLU A 512 -15.25 10.39 -7.33
N LEU A 513 -14.66 10.65 -6.17
CA LEU A 513 -13.36 11.29 -6.06
C LEU A 513 -12.24 10.28 -6.32
N THR A 514 -11.78 10.22 -7.57
CA THR A 514 -10.71 9.30 -7.98
C THR A 514 -9.32 9.92 -7.81
N THR A 515 -8.31 9.06 -7.71
CA THR A 515 -6.89 9.45 -7.74
C THR A 515 -6.56 10.34 -8.93
N ASP A 516 -7.11 10.05 -10.11
CA ASP A 516 -6.88 10.84 -11.32
C ASP A 516 -7.44 12.26 -11.22
N LEU A 517 -8.62 12.44 -10.60
CA LEU A 517 -9.19 13.76 -10.35
C LEU A 517 -8.31 14.56 -9.39
N ILE A 518 -7.81 13.92 -8.33
CA ILE A 518 -6.90 14.55 -7.36
C ILE A 518 -5.58 14.94 -8.05
N LEU A 519 -5.03 14.08 -8.91
CA LEU A 519 -3.86 14.39 -9.71
C LEU A 519 -4.12 15.57 -10.65
N GLN A 520 -5.27 15.62 -11.31
CA GLN A 520 -5.65 16.77 -12.14
C GLN A 520 -5.68 18.07 -11.34
N TRP A 521 -6.15 18.04 -10.09
CA TRP A 521 -6.12 19.21 -9.22
C TRP A 521 -4.70 19.69 -8.93
N VAL A 522 -3.80 18.77 -8.59
CA VAL A 522 -2.37 19.05 -8.38
C VAL A 522 -1.73 19.59 -9.67
N ASN A 523 -2.14 19.08 -10.84
CA ASN A 523 -1.56 19.42 -12.14
C ASN A 523 -2.03 20.77 -12.67
N ASN A 524 -3.33 21.02 -12.66
CA ASN A 524 -3.93 22.23 -13.21
C ASN A 524 -3.54 23.48 -12.41
N ALA A 525 -3.19 23.30 -11.13
CA ALA A 525 -2.65 24.37 -10.31
C ALA A 525 -1.25 24.83 -10.75
N ALA A 526 -0.54 24.07 -11.60
CA ALA A 526 0.72 24.47 -12.21
C ALA A 526 0.55 25.36 -13.46
N SER A 527 -0.66 25.44 -14.02
CA SER A 527 -0.97 26.10 -15.30
C SER A 527 -1.57 27.50 -15.15
N LYS A 528 -1.71 28.01 -13.92
CA LYS A 528 -2.31 29.32 -13.59
C LYS A 528 -1.30 30.31 -13.05
#